data_AF-A0A4Q0T470-F1
#
_entry.id   AF-A0A4Q0T470-F1
#
_cell.length_a   1.000
_cell.length_b   1.000
_cell.length_c   1.000
_cell.angle_alpha   90.00
_cell.angle_beta   90.00
_cell.angle_gamma   90.00
#
_symmetry.space_group_name_H-M   'P 1'
#
loop_
_entity.id
_entity.type
_entity.pdbx_description
1 polymer ?
#
loop_
_entity_poly.entity_id
_entity_poly.type
_entity_poly.pdbx_seq_one_letter_code
_entity_poly.pdbx_strand_id
1 'polypeptide(L)' 'MIGDDVWIGDNVVIVGPVTIGQGSIVAANSVVRTDIPAFTMVGGIPARTIRRFDQQASRWERPNP' A
#
# COMPACT_ATOMS: atom_id res chain seq x y z
N MET A 1 12.07 -3.59 -2.81
CA MET A 1 12.17 -2.34 -3.60
C MET A 1 11.01 -1.43 -3.21
N ILE A 2 11.24 -0.13 -3.11
CA ILE A 2 10.18 0.87 -2.91
C ILE A 2 10.19 1.73 -4.18
N GLY A 3 9.05 1.81 -4.87
CA GLY A 3 8.90 2.64 -6.07
C GLY A 3 8.75 4.13 -5.76
N ASP A 4 8.56 4.92 -6.82
CA ASP A 4 8.43 6.37 -6.71
C ASP A 4 7.09 6.78 -6.05
N ASP A 5 7.09 7.94 -5.38
CA ASP A 5 5.90 8.52 -4.74
C ASP A 5 5.17 7.59 -3.75
N VAL A 6 5.89 6.68 -3.11
CA VAL A 6 5.34 5.83 -2.05
C VAL A 6 5.31 6.57 -0.73
N TRP A 7 4.15 6.57 -0.07
CA TRP A 7 3.99 7.06 1.29
C TRP A 7 4.05 5.92 2.30
N ILE A 8 4.97 6.00 3.26
CA ILE A 8 5.12 5.04 4.35
C ILE A 8 4.79 5.75 5.65
N GLY A 9 3.72 5.32 6.31
CA GLY A 9 3.32 5.84 7.61
C GLY A 9 4.27 5.42 8.73
N ASP A 10 4.11 6.08 9.88
CA ASP A 10 4.97 5.85 11.04
C ASP A 10 4.93 4.40 11.52
N ASN A 11 6.09 3.89 11.97
CA ASN A 11 6.23 2.57 12.57
C ASN A 11 5.75 1.40 11.68
N VAL A 12 5.89 1.53 10.35
CA VAL A 12 5.66 0.43 9.42
C VAL A 12 6.83 -0.56 9.48
N VAL A 13 6.51 -1.86 9.49
CA VAL A 13 7.49 -2.95 9.39
C VAL A 13 7.33 -3.63 8.05
N ILE A 14 8.40 -3.70 7.26
CA ILE A 14 8.44 -4.38 5.96
C ILE A 14 9.27 -5.66 6.12
N VAL A 15 8.66 -6.82 5.87
CA VAL A 15 9.26 -8.14 6.11
C VAL A 15 9.51 -8.85 4.77
N GLY A 16 10.79 -9.12 4.48
CA GLY A 16 11.23 -9.94 3.34
C GLY A 16 11.57 -9.15 2.06
N PRO A 17 11.95 -9.85 0.98
CA PRO A 17 12.10 -9.22 -0.33
C PRO A 17 10.71 -8.93 -0.91
N VAL A 18 10.17 -7.75 -0.58
CA VAL A 18 8.90 -7.28 -1.14
C VAL A 18 9.10 -6.03 -2.00
N THR A 19 8.20 -5.86 -2.95
CA THR A 19 8.10 -4.67 -3.80
C THR A 19 6.87 -3.86 -3.42
N ILE A 20 7.08 -2.58 -3.16
CA ILE A 20 6.00 -1.60 -2.99
C ILE A 20 5.96 -0.76 -4.26
N GLY A 21 4.90 -0.93 -5.07
CA GLY A 21 4.73 -0.22 -6.33
C GLY A 21 4.52 1.28 -6.14
N GLN A 22 4.79 2.04 -7.20
CA GLN A 22 4.69 3.51 -7.22
C GLN A 22 3.33 4.04 -6.74
N GLY A 23 3.33 5.22 -6.11
CA GLY A 23 2.10 5.89 -5.67
C GLY A 23 1.30 5.13 -4.59
N SER A 24 1.89 4.10 -3.97
CA SER A 24 1.25 3.31 -2.94
C SER A 24 1.36 3.95 -1.56
N ILE A 25 0.40 3.63 -0.70
CA ILE A 25 0.26 4.21 0.64
C ILE A 25 0.24 3.06 1.64
N VAL A 26 1.20 3.05 2.58
CA VAL A 26 1.23 2.10 3.69
C VAL A 26 0.85 2.83 4.97
N ALA A 27 -0.30 2.49 5.56
CA ALA A 27 -0.78 3.14 6.78
C ALA A 27 0.16 2.90 7.98
N ALA A 28 0.18 3.83 8.94
CA ALA A 28 0.99 3.70 10.15
C ALA A 28 0.73 2.39 10.92
N ASN A 29 1.75 1.88 11.61
CA ASN A 29 1.75 0.63 12.36
C ASN A 29 1.41 -0.63 11.53
N SER A 30 1.64 -0.62 10.22
CA SER A 30 1.35 -1.78 9.36
C SER A 30 2.53 -2.74 9.25
N VAL A 31 2.23 -4.03 9.08
CA VAL A 31 3.25 -5.06 8.81
C VAL A 31 3.07 -5.62 7.40
N VAL A 32 3.93 -5.18 6.48
CA VAL A 32 3.94 -5.61 5.07
C VAL A 32 4.73 -6.91 4.95
N ARG A 33 4.10 -7.95 4.42
CA ARG A 33 4.72 -9.28 4.19
C ARG A 33 4.55 -9.80 2.76
N THR A 34 3.93 -9.01 1.88
CA THR A 34 3.63 -9.36 0.49
C THR A 34 3.84 -8.14 -0.39
N ASP A 35 4.04 -8.35 -1.69
CA ASP A 35 4.13 -7.27 -2.66
C ASP A 35 2.87 -6.41 -2.67
N ILE A 36 3.07 -5.11 -2.80
CA ILE A 36 2.01 -4.09 -2.88
C ILE A 36 1.98 -3.58 -4.31
N PRO A 37 0.89 -3.77 -5.08
CA PRO A 37 0.75 -3.22 -6.42
C PRO A 37 0.85 -1.69 -6.40
N ALA A 38 1.16 -1.08 -7.56
CA ALA A 38 1.13 0.37 -7.68
C ALA A 38 -0.24 0.95 -7.33
N PHE A 39 -0.26 2.19 -6.86
CA PHE A 39 -1.47 2.95 -6.51
C PHE A 39 -2.41 2.21 -5.55
N THR A 40 -1.83 1.47 -4.61
CA THR A 40 -2.57 0.67 -3.63
C THR A 40 -2.34 1.22 -2.23
N MET A 41 -3.44 1.42 -1.50
CA MET A 41 -3.41 1.80 -0.10
C MET A 41 -3.61 0.55 0.76
N VAL A 42 -2.65 0.24 1.62
CA VAL A 42 -2.69 -0.91 2.53
C VAL A 42 -2.55 -0.50 3.98
N GLY A 43 -3.06 -1.33 4.88
CA GLY A 43 -2.80 -1.16 6.31
C GLY A 43 -3.12 -2.39 7.15
N GLY A 44 -2.66 -2.38 8.40
CA GLY A 44 -2.92 -3.43 9.40
C GLY A 44 -1.78 -4.43 9.59
N ILE A 45 -2.02 -5.42 10.45
CA ILE A 45 -1.07 -6.47 10.82
C ILE A 45 -1.77 -7.84 10.71
N PRO A 46 -1.61 -8.58 9.59
CA PRO A 46 -0.82 -8.24 8.41
C PRO A 46 -1.46 -7.14 7.54
N ALA A 47 -0.66 -6.43 6.75
CA ALA A 47 -1.16 -5.39 5.85
C ALA A 47 -2.14 -5.98 4.82
N ARG A 48 -3.27 -5.29 4.63
CA ARG A 48 -4.34 -5.64 3.68
C ARG A 48 -4.72 -4.42 2.87
N THR A 49 -5.20 -4.65 1.64
CA THR A 49 -5.70 -3.58 0.77
C THR A 49 -6.91 -2.91 1.42
N ILE A 50 -6.80 -1.60 1.64
CA ILE A 50 -7.88 -0.74 2.12
C ILE A 50 -8.54 -0.05 0.93
N ARG A 51 -7.74 0.47 -0.01
CA ARG A 51 -8.21 1.18 -1.20
C ARG A 51 -7.29 0.95 -2.39
N ARG A 52 -7.82 1.13 -3.60
CA ARG A 52 -7.05 1.28 -4.84
C ARG A 52 -7.39 2.62 -5.47
N PHE A 53 -6.40 3.27 -6.05
CA PHE A 53 -6.64 4.51 -6.78
C PHE A 53 -7.15 4.17 -8.17
N ASP A 54 -8.35 4.65 -8.50
CA ASP A 54 -8.81 4.68 -9.88
C ASP A 54 -8.25 5.93 -10.56
N GLN A 55 -7.40 5.72 -11.56
CA GLN A 55 -6.81 6.79 -12.36
C GLN A 55 -7.84 7.48 -13.25
N GLN A 56 -8.90 6.79 -13.69
CA GLN A 56 -9.94 7.38 -14.54
C GLN A 56 -10.83 8.31 -13.73
N ALA A 57 -11.35 7.84 -12.59
CA ALA A 57 -12.15 8.66 -11.68
C ALA A 57 -11.31 9.62 -10.81
N SER A 58 -9.97 9.51 -10.86
CA SER A 58 -9.04 10.27 -10.01
C SER A 58 -9.39 10.21 -8.52
N ARG A 59 -9.77 9.02 -8.02
CA ARG A 59 -10.16 8.84 -6.61
C ARG A 59 -9.70 7.51 -6.03
N TRP A 60 -9.66 7.45 -4.70
CA TRP A 60 -9.47 6.21 -3.96
C TRP A 60 -10.79 5.46 -3.76
N GLU A 61 -10.86 4.25 -4.32
CA GLU A 61 -12.01 3.37 -4.23
C GLU A 61 -11.74 2.20 -3.28
N ARG A 62 -12.76 1.77 -2.56
CA ARG A 62 -12.66 0.54 -1.77
C ARG A 62 -12.68 -0.65 -2.72
N PRO A 63 -11.83 -1.67 -2.52
CA PRO A 63 -12.01 -2.92 -3.23
C PRO A 63 -13.39 -3.47 -2.91
N ASN A 64 -14.14 -3.87 -3.94
CA ASN A 64 -15.40 -4.58 -3.76
C ASN A 64 -15.09 -5.90 -3.01
N PRO A 65 -15.92 -6.32 -2.04
CA PRO A 65 -15.68 -7.55 -1.26
C PRO A 65 -15.69 -8.80 -2.14
#